data_AF-A0A1I4LZB6-F1
#
_entry.id   AF-A0A1I4LZB6-F1
#
_cell.length_a   1.000
_cell.length_b   1.000
_cell.length_c   1.000
_cell.angle_alpha   90.00
_cell.angle_beta   90.00
_cell.angle_gamma   90.00
#
_symmetry.space_group_name_H-M   'P 1'
#
loop_
_entity.id
_entity.type
_entity.pdbx_description
1 polymer ?
#
loop_
_entity_poly.entity_id
_entity_poly.type
_entity_poly.pdbx_seq_one_letter_code
_entity_poly.pdbx_strand_id
1 'polypeptide(L)'
;MKASARACCMALAGWVAAGAGAAQLEAQTHDPRAFGWQVGDMVSRTVTVEVPEGLALDDASVPQPGARGRALELRSVTRRDGSADGGRRHELTLAYQIFLSPREPRTLEMPSFRLRFQGQPRVQELLIEAWPVTVSPLAPVEVSYRHGLGELQPDTAPPMLDTAPARHRLVAYGAVALLLLAYLAHVYIGLPWWTRRHRPFTLAWRQLQGLTPSSSPEQRRDAYRQVHRALNKTMGEVLFEQDIDRFMEMRPRFAHLRADFAIFLQQSRHEFFGEGQGRADAQWLLDFCRRCRDAERGSA
;
A
#
# COMPACT_ATOMS: atom_id res chain seq x y z
N MET A 1 -37.07 -42.99 -109.15
CA MET A 1 -35.62 -42.91 -109.44
C MET A 1 -35.26 -41.43 -109.55
N LYS A 2 -34.92 -40.76 -108.44
CA LYS A 2 -33.55 -40.37 -108.00
C LYS A 2 -32.74 -39.55 -109.02
N ALA A 3 -32.71 -38.22 -108.83
CA ALA A 3 -31.58 -37.28 -109.11
C ALA A 3 -32.05 -35.85 -108.72
N SER A 4 -31.60 -35.25 -107.61
CA SER A 4 -30.41 -34.40 -107.46
C SER A 4 -30.60 -32.94 -107.92
N ALA A 5 -30.63 -32.01 -106.97
CA ALA A 5 -30.14 -30.64 -107.16
C ALA A 5 -29.61 -30.09 -105.82
N ARG A 6 -28.32 -29.74 -105.83
CA ARG A 6 -27.52 -29.31 -104.68
C ARG A 6 -27.82 -27.85 -104.37
N ALA A 7 -27.99 -27.51 -103.10
CA ALA A 7 -27.90 -26.13 -102.63
C ALA A 7 -26.73 -26.03 -101.64
N CYS A 8 -25.69 -25.36 -102.11
CA CYS A 8 -24.49 -24.99 -101.37
C CYS A 8 -24.64 -23.51 -101.00
N CYS A 9 -24.62 -23.16 -99.72
CA CYS A 9 -24.45 -21.78 -99.27
C CYS A 9 -23.68 -21.75 -97.94
N MET A 10 -22.39 -21.45 -98.10
CA MET A 10 -21.42 -20.79 -97.20
C MET A 10 -21.77 -20.64 -95.71
N ALA A 11 -21.02 -21.36 -94.87
CA ALA A 11 -20.83 -21.01 -93.46
C ALA A 11 -19.80 -19.87 -93.36
N LEU A 12 -20.26 -18.67 -93.00
CA LEU A 12 -19.41 -17.56 -92.56
C LEU A 12 -18.94 -17.85 -91.13
N ALA A 13 -17.69 -18.30 -90.99
CA ALA A 13 -17.00 -18.34 -89.70
C ALA A 13 -16.65 -16.91 -89.28
N GLY A 14 -17.52 -16.29 -88.49
CA GLY A 14 -17.21 -15.04 -87.80
C GLY A 14 -16.16 -15.28 -86.74
N TRP A 15 -14.95 -14.79 -86.97
CA TRP A 15 -13.95 -14.58 -85.92
C TRP A 15 -14.51 -13.57 -84.92
N VAL A 16 -14.99 -14.04 -83.78
CA VAL A 16 -15.21 -13.20 -82.60
C VAL A 16 -13.84 -12.95 -82.01
N ALA A 17 -13.26 -11.78 -82.31
CA ALA A 17 -12.18 -11.24 -81.51
C ALA A 17 -12.74 -11.02 -80.10
N ALA A 18 -12.39 -11.91 -79.16
CA ALA A 18 -12.58 -11.68 -77.74
C ALA A 18 -11.73 -10.48 -77.35
N GLY A 19 -12.30 -9.29 -77.45
CA GLY A 19 -11.77 -8.12 -76.76
C GLY A 19 -11.75 -8.47 -75.28
N ALA A 20 -10.56 -8.61 -74.71
CA ALA A 20 -10.36 -8.65 -73.27
C ALA A 20 -10.82 -7.29 -72.72
N GLY A 21 -12.12 -7.16 -72.49
CA GLY A 21 -12.67 -6.09 -71.67
C GLY A 21 -12.01 -6.23 -70.31
N ALA A 22 -11.32 -5.19 -69.85
CA ALA A 22 -10.74 -5.15 -68.52
C ALA A 22 -11.83 -5.54 -67.51
N ALA A 23 -11.68 -6.72 -66.90
CA ALA A 23 -12.66 -7.25 -65.97
C ALA A 23 -12.89 -6.23 -64.85
N GLN A 24 -14.16 -5.88 -64.63
CA GLN A 24 -14.56 -4.99 -63.56
C GLN A 24 -14.36 -5.73 -62.24
N LEU A 25 -13.66 -5.11 -61.28
CA LEU A 25 -13.47 -5.69 -59.96
C LEU A 25 -14.83 -5.89 -59.27
N GLU A 26 -15.03 -7.07 -58.68
CA GLU A 26 -16.21 -7.40 -57.90
C GLU A 26 -15.78 -7.81 -56.48
N ALA A 27 -16.54 -7.37 -55.49
CA ALA A 27 -16.33 -7.76 -54.10
C ALA A 27 -17.35 -8.82 -53.71
N GLN A 28 -16.88 -9.90 -53.09
CA GLN A 28 -17.72 -10.82 -52.35
C GLN A 28 -17.74 -10.39 -50.88
N THR A 29 -18.91 -10.03 -50.36
CA THR A 29 -19.07 -9.64 -48.95
C THR A 29 -19.71 -10.77 -48.16
N HIS A 30 -19.11 -11.09 -47.01
CA HIS A 30 -19.72 -11.91 -45.98
C HIS A 30 -20.18 -10.98 -44.86
N ASP A 31 -21.45 -10.63 -44.93
CA ASP A 31 -22.07 -9.68 -44.04
C ASP A 31 -22.62 -10.35 -42.77
N PRO A 32 -22.58 -9.66 -41.63
CA PRO A 32 -23.14 -10.16 -40.38
C PRO A 32 -24.67 -10.23 -40.45
N ARG A 33 -25.28 -10.99 -39.54
CA ARG A 33 -26.74 -10.94 -39.35
C ARG A 33 -27.21 -9.48 -39.17
N ALA A 34 -28.35 -9.12 -39.75
CA ALA A 34 -28.84 -7.75 -39.71
C ALA A 34 -29.58 -7.38 -38.41
N PHE A 35 -29.73 -8.30 -37.44
CA PHE A 35 -30.53 -8.08 -36.23
C PHE A 35 -29.98 -8.84 -35.01
N GLY A 36 -30.52 -8.53 -33.83
CA GLY A 36 -30.14 -9.20 -32.58
C GLY A 36 -28.79 -8.74 -32.07
N TRP A 37 -28.50 -7.45 -32.21
CA TRP A 37 -27.31 -6.80 -31.69
C TRP A 37 -27.68 -5.85 -30.55
N GLN A 38 -26.77 -5.69 -29.60
CA GLN A 38 -26.90 -4.76 -28.47
C GLN A 38 -25.62 -3.95 -28.33
N VAL A 39 -25.68 -2.89 -27.51
CA VAL A 39 -24.49 -2.09 -27.19
C VAL A 39 -23.39 -2.98 -26.60
N GLY A 40 -22.14 -2.72 -27.01
CA GLY A 40 -20.97 -3.49 -26.63
C GLY A 40 -20.64 -4.64 -27.58
N ASP A 41 -21.59 -5.12 -28.37
CA ASP A 41 -21.37 -6.22 -29.31
C ASP A 41 -20.36 -5.86 -30.41
N MET A 42 -19.68 -6.89 -30.93
CA MET A 42 -18.77 -6.81 -32.06
C MET A 42 -19.42 -7.39 -33.32
N VAL A 43 -19.52 -6.56 -34.35
CA VAL A 43 -20.10 -6.88 -35.65
C VAL A 43 -18.97 -6.99 -36.67
N SER A 44 -18.78 -8.18 -37.25
CA SER A 44 -17.70 -8.43 -38.20
C SER A 44 -18.24 -8.53 -39.63
N ARG A 45 -17.56 -7.89 -40.57
CA ARG A 45 -17.81 -8.00 -42.02
C ARG A 45 -16.52 -8.39 -42.72
N THR A 46 -16.59 -9.38 -43.59
CA THR A 46 -15.45 -9.78 -44.43
C THR A 46 -15.71 -9.39 -45.87
N VAL A 47 -14.75 -8.70 -46.49
CA VAL A 47 -14.77 -8.32 -47.90
C VAL A 47 -13.64 -9.06 -48.60
N THR A 48 -14.00 -9.92 -49.55
CA THR A 48 -13.05 -10.60 -50.44
C THR A 48 -13.08 -9.93 -51.80
N VAL A 49 -11.91 -9.57 -52.32
CA VAL A 49 -11.76 -9.04 -53.69
C VAL A 49 -10.70 -9.85 -54.41
N GLU A 50 -11.05 -10.38 -55.58
CA GLU A 50 -10.10 -11.00 -56.51
C GLU A 50 -9.62 -9.94 -57.50
N VAL A 51 -8.31 -9.73 -57.56
CA VAL A 51 -7.68 -8.66 -58.30
C VAL A 51 -6.77 -9.25 -59.37
N PRO A 52 -7.01 -8.95 -60.66
CA PRO A 52 -6.15 -9.40 -61.75
C PRO A 52 -4.70 -8.97 -61.59
N GLU A 53 -3.77 -9.71 -62.21
CA GLU A 53 -2.37 -9.29 -62.27
C GLU A 53 -2.21 -7.88 -62.86
N GLY A 54 -1.29 -7.11 -62.27
CA GLY A 54 -1.00 -5.73 -62.69
C GLY A 54 -1.73 -4.65 -61.89
N LEU A 55 -2.73 -5.00 -61.09
CA LEU A 55 -3.39 -4.09 -60.14
C LEU A 55 -2.94 -4.38 -58.71
N ALA A 56 -2.66 -3.33 -57.95
CA ALA A 56 -2.30 -3.38 -56.54
C ALA A 56 -3.29 -2.57 -55.70
N LEU A 57 -3.74 -3.13 -54.58
CA LEU A 57 -4.55 -2.40 -53.60
C LEU A 57 -3.75 -1.24 -53.02
N ASP A 58 -4.35 -0.06 -53.02
CA ASP A 58 -3.82 1.12 -52.33
C ASP A 58 -4.18 1.05 -50.84
N ASP A 59 -3.18 0.87 -49.98
CA ASP A 59 -3.35 0.75 -48.54
C ASP A 59 -4.01 1.99 -47.91
N ALA A 60 -3.85 3.18 -48.53
CA ALA A 60 -4.50 4.41 -48.05
C ALA A 60 -6.03 4.39 -48.24
N SER A 61 -6.55 3.52 -49.11
CA SER A 61 -7.99 3.35 -49.32
C SER A 61 -8.64 2.40 -48.32
N VAL A 62 -7.84 1.61 -47.58
CA VAL A 62 -8.34 0.67 -46.58
C VAL A 62 -8.82 1.45 -45.34
N PRO A 63 -10.03 1.18 -44.81
CA PRO A 63 -10.51 1.85 -43.60
C PRO A 63 -9.55 1.66 -42.42
N GLN A 64 -9.23 2.76 -41.74
CA GLN A 64 -8.43 2.71 -40.51
C GLN A 64 -9.34 2.59 -39.28
N PRO A 65 -8.90 1.86 -38.23
CA PRO A 65 -9.59 1.82 -36.96
C PRO A 65 -9.83 3.22 -36.38
N GLY A 66 -10.98 3.40 -35.76
CA GLY A 66 -11.40 4.68 -35.17
C GLY A 66 -12.91 4.88 -35.19
N ALA A 67 -13.34 5.88 -34.43
CA ALA A 67 -14.75 6.25 -34.35
C ALA A 67 -15.22 6.88 -35.67
N ARG A 68 -16.22 6.25 -36.29
CA ARG A 68 -16.94 6.82 -37.44
C ARG A 68 -18.37 7.14 -37.02
N GLY A 69 -18.51 8.25 -36.31
CA GLY A 69 -19.77 8.68 -35.69
C GLY A 69 -19.91 8.24 -34.23
N ARG A 70 -21.14 8.25 -33.72
CA ARG A 70 -21.45 7.97 -32.31
C ARG A 70 -21.96 6.54 -32.03
N ALA A 71 -22.25 5.77 -33.06
CA ALA A 71 -22.99 4.51 -32.93
C ALA A 71 -22.15 3.26 -33.24
N LEU A 72 -21.24 3.35 -34.21
CA LEU A 72 -20.33 2.28 -34.62
C LEU A 72 -18.89 2.79 -34.64
N GLU A 73 -17.98 2.00 -34.09
CA GLU A 73 -16.54 2.26 -34.11
C GLU A 73 -15.83 1.09 -34.77
N LEU A 74 -14.96 1.37 -35.75
CA LEU A 74 -14.12 0.34 -36.35
C LEU A 74 -12.97 0.04 -35.40
N ARG A 75 -12.95 -1.15 -34.80
CA ARG A 75 -11.97 -1.56 -33.79
C ARG A 75 -10.73 -2.17 -34.40
N SER A 76 -10.89 -2.93 -35.48
CA SER A 76 -9.77 -3.53 -36.18
C SER A 76 -10.10 -3.79 -37.65
N VAL A 77 -9.04 -3.79 -38.47
CA VAL A 77 -9.07 -4.29 -39.84
C VAL A 77 -7.92 -5.29 -39.97
N THR A 78 -8.25 -6.53 -40.32
CA THR A 78 -7.28 -7.58 -40.58
C THR A 78 -7.27 -7.88 -42.06
N ARG A 79 -6.09 -7.91 -42.67
CA ARG A 79 -5.91 -8.23 -44.09
C ARG A 79 -5.21 -9.58 -44.24
N ARG A 80 -5.72 -10.41 -45.13
CA ARG A 80 -5.06 -11.63 -45.60
C ARG A 80 -4.98 -11.60 -47.11
N ASP A 81 -3.78 -11.83 -47.62
CA ASP A 81 -3.53 -11.89 -49.05
C ASP A 81 -3.25 -13.34 -49.46
N GLY A 82 -3.78 -13.74 -50.60
CA GLY A 82 -3.56 -15.05 -51.20
C GLY A 82 -3.41 -14.95 -52.71
N SER A 83 -3.07 -16.07 -53.33
CA SER A 83 -3.11 -16.23 -54.79
C SER A 83 -4.52 -16.57 -55.27
N ALA A 84 -4.92 -16.04 -56.42
CA ALA A 84 -6.12 -16.44 -57.15
C ALA A 84 -5.76 -16.73 -58.62
N ASP A 85 -6.62 -17.42 -59.35
CA ASP A 85 -6.38 -17.71 -60.77
C ASP A 85 -6.26 -16.41 -61.57
N GLY A 86 -5.06 -16.14 -62.09
CA GLY A 86 -4.77 -14.92 -62.85
C GLY A 86 -4.61 -13.65 -62.02
N GLY A 87 -4.32 -13.76 -60.71
CA GLY A 87 -4.15 -12.59 -59.85
C GLY A 87 -3.91 -12.85 -58.37
N ARG A 88 -4.35 -11.91 -57.53
CA ARG A 88 -4.27 -11.97 -56.06
C ARG A 88 -5.65 -11.87 -55.45
N ARG A 89 -5.85 -12.56 -54.33
CA ARG A 89 -7.04 -12.43 -53.49
C ARG A 89 -6.70 -11.58 -52.27
N HIS A 90 -7.49 -10.55 -52.03
CA HIS A 90 -7.42 -9.73 -50.81
C HIS A 90 -8.66 -10.00 -49.96
N GLU A 91 -8.48 -10.44 -48.73
CA GLU A 91 -9.53 -10.62 -47.74
C GLU A 91 -9.34 -9.60 -46.62
N LEU A 92 -10.33 -8.72 -46.44
CA LEU A 92 -10.37 -7.69 -45.40
C LEU A 92 -11.47 -8.03 -44.39
N THR A 93 -11.10 -8.31 -43.15
CA THR A 93 -12.05 -8.50 -42.04
C THR A 93 -12.10 -7.23 -41.20
N LEU A 94 -13.27 -6.58 -41.17
CA LEU A 94 -13.53 -5.36 -40.41
C LEU A 94 -14.41 -5.67 -39.20
N ALA A 95 -13.94 -5.34 -38.00
CA ALA A 95 -14.68 -5.54 -36.75
C ALA A 95 -15.16 -4.21 -36.18
N TYR A 96 -16.47 -4.04 -36.10
CA TYR A 96 -17.13 -2.83 -35.60
C TYR A 96 -17.74 -3.07 -34.22
N GLN A 97 -17.50 -2.19 -33.25
CA GLN A 97 -18.16 -2.24 -31.95
C GLN A 97 -19.33 -1.26 -31.89
N ILE A 98 -20.43 -1.71 -31.31
CA ILE A 98 -21.65 -0.92 -31.15
C ILE A 98 -21.55 -0.11 -29.85
N PHE A 99 -21.73 1.21 -29.93
CA PHE A 99 -21.70 2.11 -28.77
C PHE A 99 -23.05 2.79 -28.49
N LEU A 100 -24.03 2.64 -29.39
CA LEU A 100 -25.37 3.17 -29.17
C LEU A 100 -26.26 2.12 -28.48
N SER A 101 -26.84 2.49 -27.34
CA SER A 101 -28.01 1.80 -26.78
C SER A 101 -29.26 2.63 -27.08
N PRO A 102 -30.02 2.30 -28.15
CA PRO A 102 -31.25 3.02 -28.45
C PRO A 102 -32.35 2.66 -27.42
N ARG A 103 -33.46 3.42 -27.39
CA ARG A 103 -34.64 3.12 -26.54
C ARG A 103 -35.58 2.11 -27.18
N GLU A 104 -35.58 2.06 -28.50
CA GLU A 104 -36.35 1.15 -29.35
C GLU A 104 -35.40 0.53 -30.39
N PRO A 105 -35.71 -0.64 -30.97
CA PRO A 105 -34.88 -1.22 -32.02
C PRO A 105 -34.61 -0.21 -33.14
N ARG A 106 -33.33 0.04 -33.43
CA ARG A 106 -32.89 1.02 -34.43
C ARG A 106 -31.88 0.40 -35.39
N THR A 107 -32.12 0.57 -36.68
CA THR A 107 -31.17 0.21 -37.73
C THR A 107 -30.03 1.23 -37.81
N LEU A 108 -28.80 0.75 -37.72
CA LEU A 108 -27.56 1.48 -37.94
C LEU A 108 -26.94 1.03 -39.25
N GLU A 109 -26.37 1.95 -40.00
CA GLU A 109 -25.64 1.64 -41.23
C GLU A 109 -24.16 1.45 -40.94
N MET A 110 -23.63 0.27 -41.23
CA MET A 110 -22.18 0.09 -41.35
C MET A 110 -21.70 0.95 -42.52
N PRO A 111 -20.62 1.75 -42.34
CA PRO A 111 -20.23 2.73 -43.33
C PRO A 111 -19.80 2.07 -44.64
N SER A 112 -20.23 2.65 -45.76
CA SER A 112 -19.67 2.35 -47.07
C SER A 112 -18.25 2.92 -47.19
N PHE A 113 -17.41 2.27 -48.00
CA PHE A 113 -16.06 2.72 -48.28
C PHE A 113 -15.62 2.29 -49.67
N ARG A 114 -14.66 3.00 -50.25
CA ARG A 114 -14.11 2.68 -51.58
C ARG A 114 -12.70 2.14 -51.44
N LEU A 115 -12.46 0.97 -52.02
CA LEU A 115 -11.13 0.42 -52.20
C LEU A 115 -10.58 0.90 -53.54
N ARG A 116 -9.36 1.42 -53.55
CA ARG A 116 -8.69 1.92 -54.75
C ARG A 116 -7.61 0.93 -55.16
N PHE A 117 -7.58 0.58 -56.44
CA PHE A 117 -6.59 -0.32 -57.03
C PHE A 117 -5.81 0.42 -58.10
N GLN A 118 -4.49 0.49 -57.96
CA GLN A 118 -3.59 1.21 -58.84
C GLN A 118 -2.79 0.23 -59.71
N GLY A 119 -2.55 0.58 -60.97
CA GLY A 119 -1.73 -0.22 -61.88
C GLY A 119 -2.34 -0.36 -63.28
N GLN A 120 -1.87 -1.38 -64.01
CA GLN A 120 -2.32 -1.70 -65.36
C GLN A 120 -3.55 -2.63 -65.31
N PRO A 121 -4.52 -2.52 -66.23
CA PRO A 121 -4.56 -1.61 -67.39
C PRO A 121 -5.03 -0.19 -67.07
N ARG A 122 -5.67 0.03 -65.90
CA ARG A 122 -6.08 1.35 -65.40
C ARG A 122 -6.37 1.30 -63.90
N VAL A 123 -6.33 2.46 -63.24
CA VAL A 123 -6.82 2.61 -61.86
C VAL A 123 -8.31 2.25 -61.80
N GLN A 124 -8.71 1.48 -60.79
CA GLN A 124 -10.09 1.11 -60.53
C GLN A 124 -10.48 1.46 -59.09
N GLU A 125 -11.73 1.86 -58.88
CA GLU A 125 -12.33 2.03 -57.55
C GLU A 125 -13.47 1.03 -57.39
N LEU A 126 -13.51 0.37 -56.24
CA LEU A 126 -14.54 -0.59 -55.87
C LEU A 126 -15.28 -0.07 -54.64
N LEU A 127 -16.57 0.24 -54.81
CA LEU A 127 -17.43 0.67 -53.72
C LEU A 127 -17.94 -0.56 -52.95
N ILE A 128 -17.66 -0.58 -51.65
CA ILE A 128 -18.27 -1.50 -50.71
C ILE A 128 -19.47 -0.79 -50.09
N GLU A 129 -20.66 -1.29 -50.39
CA GLU A 129 -21.92 -0.69 -49.96
C GLU A 129 -22.11 -0.75 -48.44
N ALA A 130 -22.96 0.14 -47.92
CA ALA A 130 -23.36 0.12 -46.52
C ALA A 130 -24.12 -1.17 -46.18
N TRP A 131 -24.06 -1.60 -44.92
CA TRP A 131 -24.79 -2.77 -44.45
C TRP A 131 -25.64 -2.43 -43.21
N PRO A 132 -26.95 -2.73 -43.22
CA PRO A 132 -27.83 -2.41 -42.10
C PRO A 132 -27.67 -3.39 -40.94
N VAL A 133 -27.58 -2.84 -39.73
CA VAL A 133 -27.44 -3.57 -38.47
C VAL A 133 -28.45 -3.02 -37.47
N THR A 134 -29.47 -3.80 -37.15
CA THR A 134 -30.52 -3.46 -36.18
C THR A 134 -30.05 -3.75 -34.76
N VAL A 135 -29.98 -2.68 -33.97
CA VAL A 135 -29.56 -2.70 -32.56
C VAL A 135 -30.78 -2.58 -31.65
N SER A 136 -30.91 -3.51 -30.72
CA SER A 136 -31.96 -3.56 -29.72
C SER A 136 -31.58 -2.77 -28.47
N PRO A 137 -32.57 -2.25 -27.72
CA PRO A 137 -32.33 -1.61 -26.44
C PRO A 137 -31.79 -2.60 -25.40
N LEU A 138 -30.94 -2.12 -24.47
CA LEU A 138 -30.53 -2.90 -23.29
C LEU A 138 -31.69 -3.17 -22.34
N ALA A 139 -32.54 -2.17 -22.14
CA ALA A 139 -33.73 -2.23 -21.32
C ALA A 139 -34.92 -1.68 -22.13
N PRO A 140 -36.06 -2.40 -22.19
CA PRO A 140 -37.26 -1.91 -22.85
C PRO A 140 -37.79 -0.66 -22.14
N VAL A 141 -38.49 0.19 -22.88
CA VAL A 141 -39.16 1.37 -22.31
C VAL A 141 -40.28 0.94 -21.36
N GLU A 142 -41.01 -0.10 -21.73
CA GLU A 142 -42.01 -0.73 -20.87
C GLU A 142 -41.40 -1.93 -20.16
N VAL A 143 -41.29 -1.82 -18.84
CA VAL A 143 -40.70 -2.86 -18.00
C VAL A 143 -41.79 -3.63 -17.27
N SER A 144 -41.63 -4.95 -17.18
CA SER A 144 -42.49 -5.75 -16.31
C SER A 144 -42.05 -5.56 -14.86
N TYR A 145 -43.00 -5.20 -13.99
CA TYR A 145 -42.77 -5.12 -12.55
C TYR A 145 -42.57 -6.49 -11.87
N ARG A 146 -42.70 -7.59 -12.63
CA ARG A 146 -42.45 -8.94 -12.13
C ARG A 146 -40.94 -9.21 -12.17
N HIS A 147 -40.23 -8.79 -11.13
CA HIS A 147 -38.80 -9.04 -10.82
C HIS A 147 -37.80 -8.93 -12.00
N GLY A 148 -36.98 -7.87 -12.01
CA GLY A 148 -35.81 -7.74 -12.90
C GLY A 148 -35.56 -6.30 -13.34
N LEU A 149 -36.39 -5.80 -14.25
CA LEU A 149 -36.26 -4.50 -14.90
C LEU A 149 -37.19 -3.42 -14.32
N GLY A 150 -37.80 -3.66 -13.15
CA GLY A 150 -38.80 -2.78 -12.52
C GLY A 150 -38.26 -1.42 -12.09
N GLU A 151 -38.58 -0.99 -10.87
CA GLU A 151 -38.06 0.28 -10.35
C GLU A 151 -36.52 0.26 -10.23
N LEU A 152 -35.92 1.45 -10.24
CA LEU A 152 -34.48 1.63 -10.03
C LEU A 152 -34.07 0.93 -8.72
N GLN A 153 -33.17 -0.03 -8.81
CA GLN A 153 -32.66 -0.71 -7.63
C GLN A 153 -31.80 0.26 -6.81
N PRO A 154 -31.84 0.17 -5.47
CA PRO A 154 -30.95 0.96 -4.63
C PRO A 154 -29.49 0.63 -4.94
N ASP A 155 -28.61 1.62 -4.79
CA ASP A 155 -27.18 1.44 -4.99
C ASP A 155 -26.63 0.32 -4.09
N THR A 156 -25.76 -0.51 -4.67
CA THR A 156 -25.05 -1.53 -3.89
C THR A 156 -24.08 -0.83 -2.92
N ALA A 157 -24.09 -1.26 -1.66
CA ALA A 157 -23.17 -0.73 -0.67
C ALA A 157 -21.71 -0.90 -1.14
N PRO A 158 -20.83 0.09 -0.89
CA PRO A 158 -19.45 0.01 -1.34
C PRO A 158 -18.74 -1.20 -0.70
N PRO A 159 -17.88 -1.91 -1.46
CA PRO A 159 -17.13 -3.03 -0.92
C PRO A 159 -16.21 -2.54 0.22
N MET A 160 -16.26 -3.23 1.36
CA MET A 160 -15.37 -2.91 2.48
C MET A 160 -13.95 -3.38 2.18
N LEU A 161 -12.96 -2.54 2.47
CA LEU A 161 -11.55 -2.90 2.37
C LEU A 161 -11.12 -3.73 3.58
N ASP A 162 -10.33 -4.78 3.35
CA ASP A 162 -9.76 -5.57 4.44
C ASP A 162 -8.73 -4.75 5.24
N THR A 163 -9.07 -4.45 6.49
CA THR A 163 -8.22 -3.68 7.43
C THR A 163 -7.51 -4.57 8.45
N ALA A 164 -7.69 -5.89 8.41
CA ALA A 164 -7.05 -6.84 9.31
C ALA A 164 -5.52 -6.69 9.37
N PRO A 165 -4.77 -6.58 8.24
CA PRO A 165 -3.31 -6.47 8.31
C PRO A 165 -2.85 -5.15 8.96
N ALA A 166 -3.55 -4.04 8.71
CA ALA A 166 -3.23 -2.75 9.32
C ALA A 166 -3.48 -2.78 10.84
N ARG A 167 -4.59 -3.39 11.27
CA ARG A 167 -4.92 -3.56 12.68
C ARG A 167 -3.87 -4.40 13.42
N HIS A 168 -3.42 -5.52 12.85
CA HIS A 168 -2.39 -6.34 13.46
C HIS A 168 -1.04 -5.60 13.59
N ARG A 169 -0.64 -4.82 12.58
CA ARG A 169 0.57 -3.98 12.65
C ARG A 169 0.46 -2.93 13.75
N LEU A 170 -0.69 -2.27 13.88
CA LEU A 170 -0.91 -1.27 14.93
C LEU A 170 -0.79 -1.90 16.33
N VAL A 171 -1.39 -3.07 16.54
CA VAL A 171 -1.28 -3.81 17.81
C VAL A 171 0.18 -4.20 18.09
N ALA A 172 0.90 -4.71 17.09
CA ALA A 172 2.30 -5.08 17.24
C ALA A 172 3.18 -3.87 17.59
N TYR A 173 3.04 -2.75 16.89
CA TYR A 173 3.78 -1.52 17.19
C TYR A 173 3.40 -0.94 18.55
N GLY A 174 2.12 -0.98 18.93
CA GLY A 174 1.66 -0.57 20.26
C GLY A 174 2.28 -1.40 21.37
N ALA A 175 2.36 -2.72 21.20
CA ALA A 175 3.01 -3.62 22.16
C ALA A 175 4.50 -3.31 22.32
N VAL A 176 5.23 -3.12 21.21
CA VAL A 176 6.65 -2.75 21.23
C VAL A 176 6.86 -1.41 21.91
N ALA A 177 6.05 -0.40 21.59
CA ALA A 177 6.12 0.92 22.22
C ALA A 177 5.89 0.84 23.74
N LEU A 178 4.93 0.03 24.18
CA LEU A 178 4.64 -0.16 25.60
C LEU A 178 5.80 -0.86 26.35
N LEU A 179 6.44 -1.85 25.73
CA LEU A 179 7.64 -2.49 26.28
C LEU A 179 8.80 -1.50 26.43
N LEU A 180 9.03 -0.66 25.41
CA LEU A 180 10.07 0.38 25.46
C LEU A 180 9.78 1.41 26.55
N LEU A 181 8.52 1.83 26.71
CA LEU A 181 8.11 2.74 27.79
C LEU A 181 8.29 2.10 29.17
N ALA A 182 7.94 0.82 29.33
CA ALA A 182 8.15 0.10 30.58
C ALA A 182 9.64 -0.02 30.92
N TYR A 183 10.48 -0.31 29.93
CA TYR A 183 11.94 -0.32 30.10
C TYR A 183 12.46 1.06 30.51
N LEU A 184 12.02 2.13 29.85
CA LEU A 184 12.40 3.49 30.18
C LEU A 184 11.98 3.86 31.61
N ALA A 185 10.76 3.54 32.00
CA ALA A 185 10.28 3.75 33.37
C ALA A 185 11.13 2.97 34.39
N HIS A 186 11.51 1.73 34.07
CA HIS A 186 12.38 0.95 34.93
C HIS A 186 13.77 1.59 35.12
N VAL A 187 14.40 2.04 34.03
CA VAL A 187 15.74 2.66 34.06
C VAL A 187 15.75 4.03 34.76
N TYR A 188 14.76 4.88 34.47
CA TYR A 188 14.77 6.27 34.97
C TYR A 188 14.05 6.45 36.30
N ILE A 189 13.07 5.61 36.62
CA ILE A 189 12.27 5.72 37.85
C ILE A 189 12.62 4.57 38.80
N GLY A 190 12.56 3.33 38.33
CA GLY A 190 12.75 2.13 39.15
C GLY A 190 14.14 2.05 39.80
N LEU A 191 15.19 2.08 38.99
CA LEU A 191 16.57 1.90 39.44
C LEU A 191 17.08 3.05 40.34
N PRO A 192 16.83 4.35 40.03
CA PRO A 192 17.22 5.46 40.90
C PRO A 192 16.41 5.49 42.20
N TRP A 193 15.13 5.12 42.18
CA TRP A 193 14.31 5.05 43.38
C TRP A 193 14.79 3.94 44.33
N TRP A 194 15.12 2.76 43.80
CA TRP A 194 15.66 1.65 44.59
C TRP A 194 17.03 1.98 45.18
N THR A 195 17.96 2.54 44.40
CA THR A 195 19.29 2.93 44.89
C THR A 195 19.24 4.08 45.91
N ARG A 196 18.30 5.03 45.79
CA ARG A 196 18.08 6.09 46.81
C ARG A 196 17.52 5.54 48.11
N ARG A 197 16.72 4.46 48.06
CA ARG A 197 16.17 3.80 49.26
C ARG A 197 17.23 3.07 50.09
N HIS A 198 18.35 2.70 49.46
CA HIS A 198 19.51 2.04 50.09
C HIS A 198 20.62 3.00 50.55
N ARG A 199 20.31 4.29 50.78
CA ARG A 199 21.27 5.32 51.24
C ARG A 199 20.94 5.80 52.67
N PRO A 200 21.22 4.99 53.71
CA PRO A 200 20.91 5.30 55.10
C PRO A 200 21.51 6.63 55.61
N PHE A 201 22.75 6.99 55.25
CA PHE A 201 23.37 8.24 55.71
C PHE A 201 22.78 9.47 55.03
N THR A 202 22.39 9.37 53.76
CA THR A 202 21.64 10.43 53.08
C THR A 202 20.30 10.75 53.75
N LEU A 203 19.59 9.72 54.25
CA LEU A 203 18.34 9.91 54.98
C LEU A 203 18.59 10.53 56.37
N ALA A 204 19.59 10.04 57.10
CA ALA A 204 19.98 10.61 58.40
C ALA A 204 20.37 12.09 58.25
N TRP A 205 21.23 12.44 57.30
CA TRP A 205 21.64 13.83 57.07
C TRP A 205 20.46 14.79 56.89
N ARG A 206 19.44 14.42 56.10
CA ARG A 206 18.24 15.26 55.89
C ARG A 206 17.44 15.47 57.17
N GLN A 207 17.41 14.49 58.07
CA GLN A 207 16.73 14.61 59.36
C GLN A 207 17.55 15.43 60.37
N LEU A 208 18.88 15.38 60.29
CA LEU A 208 19.78 16.17 61.13
C LEU A 208 19.86 17.65 60.71
N GLN A 209 19.56 18.03 59.46
CA GLN A 209 19.66 19.43 58.97
C GLN A 209 18.89 20.48 59.78
N GLY A 210 17.92 20.09 60.61
CA GLY A 210 17.20 21.00 61.51
C GLY A 210 17.87 21.23 62.88
N LEU A 211 19.01 20.59 63.16
CA LEU A 211 19.72 20.74 64.43
C LEU A 211 20.46 22.08 64.49
N THR A 212 20.23 22.83 65.56
CA THR A 212 20.91 24.09 65.84
C THR A 212 21.65 23.99 67.18
N PRO A 213 22.64 24.87 67.45
CA PRO A 213 23.33 24.91 68.75
C PRO A 213 22.39 25.10 69.95
N SER A 214 21.18 25.65 69.72
CA SER A 214 20.13 25.87 70.72
C SER A 214 19.13 24.72 70.85
N SER A 215 19.34 23.60 70.16
CA SER A 215 18.44 22.44 70.20
C SER A 215 18.38 21.78 71.58
N SER A 216 17.20 21.26 71.94
CA SER A 216 16.98 20.65 73.24
C SER A 216 17.88 19.40 73.44
N PRO A 217 18.19 19.01 74.69
CA PRO A 217 18.90 17.76 74.97
C PRO A 217 18.24 16.51 74.34
N GLU A 218 16.90 16.49 74.24
CA GLU A 218 16.16 15.40 73.61
C GLU A 218 16.36 15.35 72.09
N GLN A 219 16.31 16.50 71.42
CA GLN A 219 16.58 16.61 69.97
C GLN A 219 18.00 16.17 69.64
N ARG A 220 18.98 16.49 70.50
CA ARG A 220 20.37 16.03 70.35
C ARG A 220 20.49 14.51 70.52
N ARG A 221 19.84 13.93 71.53
CA ARG A 221 19.79 12.46 71.71
C ARG A 221 19.15 11.75 70.51
N ASP A 222 18.09 12.32 69.94
CA ASP A 222 17.46 11.78 68.73
C ASP A 222 18.36 11.86 67.50
N ALA A 223 19.18 12.90 67.38
CA ALA A 223 20.19 13.00 66.33
C ALA A 223 21.22 11.85 66.39
N TYR A 224 21.76 11.57 67.57
CA TYR A 224 22.66 10.44 67.79
C TYR A 224 21.98 9.11 67.46
N ARG A 225 20.71 8.91 67.86
CA ARG A 225 19.94 7.69 67.50
C ARG A 225 19.79 7.52 65.99
N GLN A 226 19.57 8.61 65.25
CA GLN A 226 19.41 8.57 63.79
C GLN A 226 20.72 8.18 63.08
N VAL A 227 21.86 8.72 63.53
CA VAL A 227 23.17 8.34 62.98
C VAL A 227 23.51 6.89 63.31
N HIS A 228 23.24 6.41 64.53
CA HIS A 228 23.36 4.99 64.88
C HIS A 228 22.47 4.07 64.04
N ARG A 229 21.23 4.46 63.78
CA ARG A 229 20.34 3.71 62.88
C ARG A 229 20.89 3.64 61.46
N ALA A 230 21.51 4.72 60.97
CA ALA A 230 22.15 4.71 59.65
C ALA A 230 23.38 3.79 59.62
N LEU A 231 24.18 3.82 60.69
CA LEU A 231 25.35 2.97 60.86
C LEU A 231 24.98 1.48 60.90
N ASN A 232 24.02 1.12 61.74
CA ASN A 232 23.53 -0.25 61.86
C ASN A 232 22.91 -0.76 60.56
N LYS A 233 22.19 0.10 59.82
CA LYS A 233 21.67 -0.27 58.49
C LYS A 233 22.78 -0.47 57.45
N THR A 234 23.91 0.24 57.59
CA THR A 234 25.05 0.11 56.66
C THR A 234 25.89 -1.13 56.95
N MET A 235 26.02 -1.46 58.23
CA MET A 235 26.72 -2.65 58.73
C MET A 235 25.88 -3.93 58.60
N GLY A 236 24.55 -3.83 58.73
CA GLY A 236 23.64 -4.97 58.83
C GLY A 236 23.44 -5.50 60.26
N GLU A 237 24.29 -5.07 61.19
CA GLU A 237 24.33 -5.43 62.61
C GLU A 237 24.60 -4.18 63.46
N VAL A 238 24.53 -4.28 64.79
CA VAL A 238 24.87 -3.17 65.69
C VAL A 238 26.38 -2.97 65.71
N LEU A 239 26.87 -1.77 65.39
CA LEU A 239 28.31 -1.49 65.42
C LEU A 239 28.78 -1.09 66.82
N PHE A 240 29.73 -1.84 67.38
CA PHE A 240 30.43 -1.48 68.61
C PHE A 240 31.82 -0.91 68.31
N GLU A 241 32.44 -0.25 69.30
CA GLU A 241 33.76 0.37 69.18
C GLU A 241 34.87 -0.64 68.80
N GLN A 242 34.74 -1.88 69.27
CA GLN A 242 35.64 -2.99 68.93
C GLN A 242 35.49 -3.51 67.49
N ASP A 243 34.36 -3.21 66.83
CA ASP A 243 34.03 -3.72 65.49
C ASP A 243 34.34 -2.71 64.36
N ILE A 244 34.95 -1.56 64.69
CA ILE A 244 35.29 -0.52 63.71
C ILE A 244 36.21 -1.09 62.62
N ASP A 245 37.19 -1.90 62.98
CA ASP A 245 38.14 -2.48 62.03
C ASP A 245 37.45 -3.42 61.03
N ARG A 246 36.57 -4.29 61.53
CA ARG A 246 35.72 -5.15 60.69
C ARG A 246 34.82 -4.32 59.75
N PHE A 247 34.30 -3.19 60.22
CA PHE A 247 33.49 -2.30 59.39
C PHE A 247 34.30 -1.64 58.26
N MET A 248 35.54 -1.22 58.53
CA MET A 248 36.43 -0.65 57.51
C MET A 248 36.78 -1.68 56.42
N GLU A 249 37.01 -2.95 56.81
CA GLU A 249 37.28 -4.05 55.87
C GLU A 249 36.07 -4.37 54.97
N MET A 250 34.87 -4.43 55.55
CA MET A 250 33.64 -4.72 54.80
C MET A 250 33.17 -3.54 53.93
N ARG A 251 33.55 -2.31 54.30
CA ARG A 251 33.20 -1.09 53.57
C ARG A 251 34.42 -0.17 53.41
N PRO A 252 35.36 -0.50 52.51
CA PRO A 252 36.59 0.27 52.31
C PRO A 252 36.38 1.76 51.99
N ARG A 253 35.20 2.13 51.46
CA ARG A 253 34.80 3.52 51.20
C ARG A 253 34.82 4.42 52.44
N PHE A 254 34.60 3.86 53.63
CA PHE A 254 34.61 4.62 54.89
C PHE A 254 35.97 4.61 55.59
N ALA A 255 36.99 3.94 55.02
CA ALA A 255 38.32 3.77 55.63
C ALA A 255 38.95 5.08 56.11
N HIS A 256 38.80 6.16 55.33
CA HIS A 256 39.35 7.48 55.65
C HIS A 256 38.68 8.17 56.86
N LEU A 257 37.50 7.70 57.30
CA LEU A 257 36.75 8.25 58.43
C LEU A 257 36.92 7.43 59.72
N ARG A 258 37.84 6.46 59.76
CA ARG A 258 38.05 5.57 60.93
C ARG A 258 38.14 6.34 62.25
N ALA A 259 38.95 7.41 62.29
CA ALA A 259 39.14 8.23 63.49
C ALA A 259 37.84 8.93 63.91
N ASP A 260 37.07 9.44 62.94
CA ASP A 260 35.78 10.09 63.19
C ASP A 260 34.74 9.11 63.76
N PHE A 261 34.74 7.84 63.30
CA PHE A 261 33.86 6.80 63.84
C PHE A 261 34.18 6.48 65.31
N ALA A 262 35.47 6.40 65.67
CA ALA A 262 35.87 6.19 67.06
C ALA A 262 35.42 7.36 67.97
N ILE A 263 35.63 8.60 67.52
CA ILE A 263 35.19 9.81 68.22
C ILE A 263 33.66 9.81 68.38
N PHE A 264 32.91 9.42 67.34
CA PHE A 264 31.45 9.38 67.37
C PHE A 264 30.94 8.36 68.40
N LEU A 265 31.48 7.14 68.42
CA LEU A 265 31.05 6.10 69.34
C LEU A 265 31.37 6.46 70.80
N GLN A 266 32.53 7.07 71.04
CA GLN A 266 32.93 7.57 72.36
C GLN A 266 32.00 8.70 72.84
N GLN A 267 31.75 9.71 72.00
CA GLN A 267 30.84 10.82 72.31
C GLN A 267 29.40 10.34 72.51
N SER A 268 28.95 9.41 71.69
CA SER A 268 27.62 8.83 71.81
C SER A 268 27.45 8.04 73.11
N ARG A 269 28.47 7.27 73.53
CA ARG A 269 28.44 6.55 74.81
C ARG A 269 28.34 7.53 75.99
N HIS A 270 29.06 8.64 75.93
CA HIS A 270 28.98 9.69 76.93
C HIS A 270 27.59 10.37 76.96
N GLU A 271 26.98 10.64 75.80
CA GLU A 271 25.67 11.30 75.71
C GLU A 271 24.50 10.39 76.17
N PHE A 272 24.60 9.05 75.97
CA PHE A 272 23.57 8.10 76.39
C PHE A 272 23.75 7.55 77.81
N PHE A 273 24.98 7.41 78.30
CA PHE A 273 25.30 6.71 79.56
C PHE A 273 26.11 7.55 80.57
N GLY A 274 26.55 8.76 80.24
CA GLY A 274 27.28 9.65 81.15
C GLY A 274 26.35 10.55 81.97
N GLU A 275 26.67 10.76 83.25
CA GLU A 275 25.89 11.62 84.17
C GLU A 275 26.22 13.12 84.09
N GLY A 276 27.07 13.57 83.16
CA GLY A 276 27.50 14.96 83.05
C GLY A 276 27.14 15.58 81.71
N GLN A 277 26.74 16.86 81.71
CA GLN A 277 26.45 17.66 80.52
C GLN A 277 27.65 17.69 79.56
N GLY A 278 27.70 16.72 78.65
CA GLY A 278 28.57 16.76 77.50
C GLY A 278 28.20 17.99 76.66
N ARG A 279 29.16 18.88 76.43
CA ARG A 279 29.10 19.83 75.32
C ARG A 279 29.19 19.03 74.02
N ALA A 280 28.11 18.32 73.70
CA ALA A 280 27.96 17.62 72.44
C ALA A 280 27.92 18.67 71.34
N ASP A 281 28.97 18.69 70.52
CA ASP A 281 29.08 19.62 69.42
C ASP A 281 28.14 19.17 68.30
N ALA A 282 26.96 19.80 68.25
CA ALA A 282 25.95 19.55 67.21
C ALA A 282 26.50 19.83 65.80
N GLN A 283 27.46 20.76 65.67
CA GLN A 283 28.09 21.07 64.39
C GLN A 283 29.03 19.94 63.97
N TRP A 284 29.79 19.37 64.92
CA TRP A 284 30.63 18.21 64.64
C TRP A 284 29.81 16.99 64.20
N LEU A 285 28.68 16.69 64.87
CA LEU A 285 27.79 15.59 64.50
C LEU A 285 27.20 15.77 63.09
N LEU A 286 26.85 17.01 62.74
CA LEU A 286 26.42 17.36 61.39
C LEU A 286 27.54 17.12 60.37
N ASP A 287 28.72 17.67 60.61
CA ASP A 287 29.85 17.51 59.70
C ASP A 287 30.27 16.04 59.53
N PHE A 288 30.22 15.25 60.60
CA PHE A 288 30.41 13.80 60.55
C PHE A 288 29.37 13.11 59.66
N CYS A 289 28.08 13.40 59.86
CA CYS A 289 27.01 12.83 59.03
C CYS A 289 27.12 13.26 57.56
N ARG A 290 27.60 14.49 57.29
CA ARG A 290 27.90 14.98 55.94
C ARG A 290 29.04 14.17 55.30
N ARG A 291 30.17 13.97 56.00
CA ARG A 291 31.29 13.17 55.50
C ARG A 291 30.88 11.72 55.22
N CYS A 292 30.10 11.10 56.10
CA CYS A 292 29.55 9.76 55.88
C CYS A 292 28.60 9.69 54.67
N ARG A 293 27.76 10.71 54.45
CA ARG A 293 26.91 10.81 53.26
C ARG A 293 27.73 10.93 51.98
N ASP A 294 28.80 11.71 51.99
CA ASP A 294 29.62 11.95 50.81
C ASP A 294 30.43 10.67 50.44
N ALA A 295 30.91 9.93 51.45
CA ALA A 295 31.48 8.59 51.29
C ALA A 295 30.46 7.55 50.75
N GLU A 296 29.20 7.59 51.22
CA GLU A 296 28.10 6.74 50.73
C GLU A 296 27.74 7.02 49.26
N ARG A 297 27.88 8.28 48.82
CA ARG A 297 27.61 8.71 47.44
C ARG A 297 28.78 8.47 46.47
N GLY A 298 29.95 8.08 46.99
CA GLY A 298 31.18 7.95 46.20
C GLY A 298 31.72 9.29 45.72
N SER A 299 31.48 10.37 46.46
CA SER A 299 31.94 11.73 46.16
C SER A 299 33.12 12.16 47.04
N ALA A 300 33.75 11.21 47.74
CA ALA A 300 34.90 11.38 48.62
C ALA A 300 36.12 10.66 48.03
#